data_AF-A0A1M4UBK7-F1
#
_entry.id   AF-A0A1M4UBK7-F1
#
_cell.length_a   1.000
_cell.length_b   1.000
_cell.length_c   1.000
_cell.angle_alpha   90.00
_cell.angle_beta   90.00
_cell.angle_gamma   90.00
#
_symmetry.space_group_name_H-M   'P 1'
#
loop_
_entity.id
_entity.type
_entity.pdbx_description
1 polymer ?
#
loop_
_entity_poly.entity_id
_entity_poly.type
_entity_poly.pdbx_seq_one_letter_code
_entity_poly.pdbx_strand_id
1 'polypeptide(L)' 'MSCKLFMLELWQNMIACVRPVITPENQKVCEILRARGVHCMISVASTHDKVKTKEERAAKYKEKINKRPDVIESDILTEV' A
#
# COMPACT_ATOMS: atom_id res chain seq x y z
N MET A 1 29.47 -10.73 -10.67
CA MET A 1 28.20 -10.22 -11.24
C MET A 1 26.96 -11.03 -10.85
N SER A 2 27.07 -12.23 -10.26
CA SER A 2 25.92 -13.13 -10.06
C SER A 2 24.94 -12.75 -8.92
N CYS A 3 25.41 -12.30 -7.74
CA CYS A 3 24.51 -12.01 -6.62
C CYS A 3 23.59 -10.79 -6.83
N LYS A 4 24.01 -9.81 -7.64
CA LYS A 4 23.25 -8.56 -7.84
C LYS A 4 22.00 -8.79 -8.70
N LEU A 5 22.10 -9.71 -9.67
CA LEU A 5 20.98 -10.10 -10.55
C LEU A 5 19.96 -10.97 -9.80
N PHE A 6 20.43 -11.94 -9.02
CA PHE A 6 19.57 -12.81 -8.21
C PHE A 6 18.77 -12.02 -7.16
N MET A 7 19.42 -11.03 -6.52
CA MET A 7 18.71 -10.14 -5.59
C MET A 7 17.60 -9.38 -6.31
N LEU A 8 17.84 -8.83 -7.51
CA LEU A 8 16.84 -8.06 -8.28
C LEU A 8 15.57 -8.85 -8.63
N GLU A 9 15.69 -10.15 -8.92
CA GLU A 9 14.53 -11.01 -9.21
C GLU A 9 13.65 -11.25 -7.97
N LEU A 10 14.23 -11.25 -6.76
CA LEU A 10 13.47 -11.42 -5.53
C LEU A 10 12.55 -10.21 -5.24
N TRP A 11 12.97 -8.99 -5.59
CA TRP A 11 12.17 -7.77 -5.32
C TRP A 11 10.84 -7.75 -6.07
N GLN A 12 10.77 -8.34 -7.27
CA GLN A 12 9.53 -8.38 -8.07
C GLN A 12 8.41 -9.20 -7.40
N ASN A 13 8.77 -10.12 -6.51
CA ASN A 13 7.83 -10.96 -5.77
C ASN A 13 7.58 -10.44 -4.33
N MET A 14 8.06 -9.25 -3.99
CA MET A 14 7.92 -8.65 -2.66
C MET A 14 6.83 -7.59 -2.62
N ILE A 15 6.09 -7.56 -1.52
CA ILE A 15 5.13 -6.50 -1.17
C ILE A 15 5.63 -5.82 0.10
N ALA A 16 5.85 -4.51 0.03
CA ALA A 16 6.23 -3.70 1.18
C ALA A 16 4.99 -3.11 1.85
N CYS A 17 4.80 -3.40 3.14
CA CYS A 17 3.71 -2.83 3.92
C CYS A 17 4.11 -1.44 4.44
N VAL A 18 3.52 -0.40 3.84
CA VAL A 18 3.73 1.01 4.16
C VAL A 18 2.53 1.49 4.98
N ARG A 19 2.49 1.10 6.26
CA ARG A 19 1.36 1.42 7.15
C ARG A 19 1.39 2.87 7.64
N PRO A 20 0.22 3.49 7.95
CA PRO A 20 -1.13 3.18 7.46
C PRO A 20 -1.49 3.99 6.19
N VAL A 21 -0.60 4.88 5.74
CA VAL A 21 -0.84 5.78 4.61
C VAL A 21 0.48 6.18 3.96
N ILE A 22 0.46 6.37 2.64
CA ILE A 22 1.56 7.01 1.93
C ILE A 22 1.52 8.51 2.26
N THR A 23 2.56 8.98 2.94
CA THR A 23 2.79 10.38 3.32
C THR A 23 3.85 11.00 2.40
N PRO A 24 3.95 12.33 2.31
CA PRO A 24 5.05 12.96 1.56
C PRO A 24 6.44 12.52 2.03
N GLU A 25 6.59 12.22 3.32
CA GLU A 25 7.86 11.75 3.91
C GLU A 25 8.26 10.35 3.41
N ASN A 26 7.30 9.41 3.32
CA ASN A 26 7.58 8.05 2.86
C ASN A 26 7.40 7.88 1.34
N GLN A 27 6.90 8.90 0.63
CA GLN A 27 6.71 8.87 -0.81
C GLN A 27 8.01 8.54 -1.54
N LYS A 28 9.13 9.11 -1.09
CA LYS A 28 10.43 8.86 -1.72
C LYS A 28 10.85 7.39 -1.61
N VAL A 29 10.57 6.77 -0.46
CA VAL A 29 10.84 5.35 -0.23
C VAL A 29 9.94 4.50 -1.12
N CYS A 30 8.65 4.84 -1.24
CA CYS A 30 7.71 4.13 -2.12
C CYS A 30 8.14 4.19 -3.59
N GLU A 31 8.59 5.36 -4.07
CA GLU A 31 9.13 5.50 -5.44
C GLU A 31 10.33 4.59 -5.67
N ILE A 32 11.25 4.54 -4.71
CA ILE A 32 12.47 3.73 -4.77
C ILE A 32 12.12 2.22 -4.76
N LEU A 33 11.12 1.81 -3.98
CA LEU A 33 10.62 0.44 -3.92
C LEU A 33 9.96 0.03 -5.24
N ARG A 34 9.08 0.87 -5.77
CA ARG A 34 8.41 0.65 -7.07
C ARG A 34 9.40 0.59 -8.23
N ALA A 35 10.44 1.42 -8.22
CA ALA A 35 11.51 1.36 -9.21
C ALA A 35 12.29 0.03 -9.19
N ARG A 36 12.21 -0.73 -8.09
CA ARG A 36 12.77 -2.09 -7.94
C ARG A 36 11.74 -3.19 -8.18
N GLY A 37 10.50 -2.84 -8.54
CA GLY A 37 9.39 -3.78 -8.74
C GLY A 37 8.67 -4.22 -7.47
N VAL A 38 8.90 -3.56 -6.34
CA VAL A 38 8.16 -3.85 -5.10
C VAL A 38 6.87 -3.05 -5.08
N HIS A 39 5.75 -3.74 -4.85
CA HIS A 39 4.46 -3.10 -4.64
C HIS A 39 4.35 -2.55 -3.21
N CYS A 40 3.79 -1.34 -3.05
CA CYS A 40 3.54 -0.73 -1.75
C CYS A 40 2.07 -0.96 -1.33
N MET A 41 1.90 -1.71 -0.25
CA MET A 41 0.60 -1.99 0.36
C MET A 41 0.33 -1.06 1.54
N ILE A 42 -0.88 -0.53 1.62
CA ILE A 42 -1.39 0.14 2.83
C ILE A 42 -2.42 -0.74 3.53
N SER A 43 -2.53 -0.58 4.85
CA SER A 43 -3.47 -1.35 5.67
C SER A 43 -4.47 -0.43 6.34
N VAL A 44 -5.76 -0.65 6.05
CA VAL A 44 -6.86 0.14 6.59
C VAL A 44 -7.68 -0.61 7.65
N ALA A 45 -7.44 -1.92 7.83
CA ALA A 45 -8.03 -2.81 8.83
C ALA A 45 -8.07 -2.21 10.25
N SER A 46 -6.96 -1.64 10.71
CA SER A 46 -6.88 -1.08 12.06
C SER A 46 -7.44 0.34 12.19
N THR A 47 -7.83 0.99 11.09
CA THR A 47 -8.18 2.42 11.02
C THR A 47 -9.55 2.66 10.38
N HIS A 48 -9.65 2.65 9.06
CA HIS A 48 -10.85 3.06 8.34
C HIS A 48 -11.97 2.03 8.47
N ASP A 49 -11.63 0.74 8.58
CA ASP A 49 -12.60 -0.34 8.74
C ASP A 49 -13.35 -0.23 10.09
N LYS A 50 -12.78 0.47 11.08
CA LYS A 50 -13.41 0.71 12.38
C LYS A 50 -14.39 1.89 12.39
N VAL A 51 -14.51 2.62 11.28
CA VAL A 51 -15.47 3.72 11.17
C VAL A 51 -16.88 3.15 11.09
N LYS A 52 -17.81 3.70 11.87
CA LYS A 52 -19.12 3.09 12.12
C LYS A 52 -20.02 3.07 10.88
N THR A 53 -20.06 4.17 10.14
CA THR A 53 -20.98 4.33 9.01
C THR A 53 -20.31 3.96 7.69
N LYS A 54 -21.08 3.34 6.80
CA LYS A 54 -20.59 2.89 5.50
C LYS A 54 -20.22 4.07 4.60
N GLU A 55 -20.96 5.17 4.71
CA GLU A 55 -20.77 6.39 3.93
C GLU A 55 -19.43 7.06 4.29
N GLU A 56 -19.10 7.13 5.58
CA GLU A 56 -17.81 7.66 6.04
C GLU A 56 -16.65 6.74 5.67
N ARG A 57 -16.84 5.41 5.74
CA ARG A 57 -15.85 4.43 5.26
C ARG A 57 -15.56 4.62 3.78
N ALA A 58 -16.59 4.72 2.94
CA ALA A 58 -16.45 4.92 1.50
C ALA A 58 -15.68 6.21 1.16
N ALA A 59 -15.99 7.33 1.83
CA ALA A 59 -15.26 8.59 1.63
C ALA A 59 -13.77 8.43 1.98
N LYS A 60 -13.48 7.70 3.05
CA LYS A 60 -12.14 7.40 3.53
C LYS A 60 -11.36 6.46 2.60
N TYR A 61 -11.98 5.39 2.11
CA TYR A 61 -11.35 4.51 1.10
C TYR A 61 -10.99 5.29 -0.16
N LYS A 62 -11.91 6.15 -0.63
CA LYS A 62 -11.67 7.02 -1.79
C LYS A 62 -10.45 7.93 -1.59
N GLU A 63 -10.28 8.52 -0.40
CA GLU A 63 -9.07 9.31 -0.09
C GLU A 63 -7.79 8.47 -0.21
N LYS A 64 -7.82 7.21 0.24
CA LYS A 64 -6.65 6.32 0.15
C LYS A 64 -6.37 5.84 -1.27
N ILE A 65 -7.40 5.49 -2.03
CA ILE A 65 -7.26 5.11 -3.45
C ILE A 65 -6.67 6.27 -4.25
N ASN A 66 -7.08 7.52 -3.96
CA ASN A 66 -6.51 8.70 -4.62
C ASN A 66 -5.01 8.90 -4.34
N LYS A 67 -4.48 8.35 -3.24
CA LYS A 67 -3.04 8.33 -2.94
C LYS A 67 -2.27 7.26 -3.71
N ARG A 68 -2.96 6.51 -4.58
CA ARG A 68 -2.40 5.47 -5.47
C ARG A 68 -1.50 4.46 -4.74
N PRO A 69 -2.00 3.77 -3.70
CA PRO A 69 -1.35 2.57 -3.20
C PRO A 69 -1.40 1.49 -4.29
N ASP A 70 -0.44 0.58 -4.26
CA ASP A 70 -0.45 -0.56 -5.19
C ASP A 70 -1.42 -1.65 -4.69
N VAL A 71 -1.55 -1.79 -3.37
CA VAL A 71 -2.47 -2.73 -2.71
C VAL A 71 -3.09 -2.07 -1.48
N ILE A 72 -4.37 -2.35 -1.22
CA ILE A 72 -5.06 -1.97 0.02
C ILE A 72 -5.49 -3.25 0.75
N GLU A 73 -5.03 -3.42 1.98
CA GLU A 73 -5.46 -4.46 2.89
C GLU A 73 -6.61 -3.94 3.76
N SER A 74 -7.77 -4.59 3.68
CA SER A 74 -8.98 -4.29 4.46
C SER A 74 -9.66 -5.58 4.92
N ASP A 75 -10.28 -5.54 6.09
CA ASP A 75 -11.14 -6.58 6.63
C ASP A 75 -12.53 -6.58 5.97
N ILE A 76 -12.91 -5.49 5.29
CA ILE A 76 -14.23 -5.29 4.66
C ILE A 76 -14.08 -5.12 3.13
N LEU A 77 -13.64 -6.19 2.47
CA LEU A 77 -13.33 -6.18 1.03
C LEU A 77 -14.49 -5.74 0.12
N THR A 78 -15.74 -5.91 0.55
CA THR A 78 -16.93 -5.53 -0.24
C THR A 78 -17.18 -4.01 -0.31
N GLU A 79 -16.44 -3.21 0.46
CA GLU A 79 -16.63 -1.76 0.56
C GLU A 79 -15.45 -0.93 0.03
N VAL A 80 -14.33 -1.57 -0.31
CA VAL A 80 -13.10 -0.93 -0.82
C VAL A 80 -13.11 -0.80 -2.34
#